data_AF-A0A9D7E6M8-F1
#
_entry.id   AF-A0A9D7E6M8-F1
#
_cell.length_a   1.000
_cell.length_b   1.000
_cell.length_c   1.000
_cell.angle_alpha   90.00
_cell.angle_beta   90.00
_cell.angle_gamma   90.00
#
_symmetry.space_group_name_H-M   'P 1'
#
loop_
_entity.id
_entity.type
_entity.pdbx_description
1 polymer ?
#
loop_
_entity_poly.entity_id
_entity_poly.type
_entity_poly.pdbx_seq_one_letter_code
_entity_poly.pdbx_strand_id
1 'polypeptide(L)' 'MNSTLYEEIVKLDAAARFQLAQDLLDSVASEAFATPVTAEQQEDLQVRQAHHRAHPDEPTVTLAEVKTRAAIK' A
#
# COMPACT_ATOMS: atom_id res chain seq x y z
N MET A 1 14.43 14.37 -10.39
CA MET A 1 15.41 14.27 -9.28
C MET A 1 16.08 15.62 -9.15
N ASN A 2 16.11 16.23 -7.96
CA ASN A 2 16.83 17.48 -7.74
C ASN A 2 18.31 17.24 -8.05
N SER A 3 18.85 17.88 -9.09
CA SER A 3 20.25 17.73 -9.56
C SER A 3 21.26 17.84 -8.43
N THR A 4 20.94 18.64 -7.42
CA THR A 4 21.75 18.88 -6.22
C THR A 4 21.99 17.64 -5.36
N LEU A 5 21.02 16.73 -5.19
CA LEU A 5 21.21 15.58 -4.30
C LEU A 5 22.17 14.54 -4.91
N TYR A 6 22.07 14.33 -6.22
CA TYR A 6 22.94 13.41 -6.93
C TYR A 6 24.40 13.88 -6.89
N GLU A 7 24.62 15.19 -7.08
CA GLU A 7 25.95 15.81 -6.99
C GLU A 7 26.59 15.60 -5.61
N GLU A 8 25.83 15.70 -4.52
CA GLU A 8 26.34 15.43 -3.17
C GLU A 8 26.66 13.95 -2.94
N ILE A 9 25.85 13.03 -3.45
CA ILE A 9 26.10 11.58 -3.33
C ILE A 9 27.38 11.17 -4.07
N VAL A 10 27.68 11.80 -5.22
CA VAL A 10 28.89 11.50 -6.01
C VAL A 10 30.16 11.93 -5.28
N LYS A 11 30.11 12.95 -4.41
CA LYS A 11 31.25 13.42 -3.61
C LYS A 11 31.65 12.44 -2.50
N LEU A 12 30.75 11.53 -2.11
CA LEU A 12 31.03 10.51 -1.11
C LEU A 12 32.05 9.47 -1.65
N ASP A 13 32.85 8.90 -0.76
CA ASP A 13 33.69 7.76 -1.13
C ASP A 13 32.85 6.50 -1.41
N ALA A 14 33.50 5.45 -1.92
CA ALA A 14 32.82 4.22 -2.29
C ALA A 14 32.16 3.50 -1.10
N ALA A 15 32.78 3.55 0.08
CA ALA A 15 32.26 2.90 1.28
C ALA A 15 31.01 3.61 1.79
N ALA A 16 31.03 4.95 1.84
CA ALA A 16 29.90 5.78 2.23
C ALA A 16 28.73 5.65 1.24
N ARG A 17 29.00 5.56 -0.07
CA ARG A 17 27.94 5.29 -1.07
C ARG A 17 27.33 3.91 -0.89
N PHE A 18 28.13 2.89 -0.59
CA PHE A 18 27.65 1.54 -0.32
C PHE A 18 26.81 1.47 0.96
N GLN A 19 27.22 2.18 2.02
CA GLN A 19 26.44 2.26 3.25
C GLN A 19 25.10 2.97 3.02
N LEU A 20 25.12 4.13 2.33
CA LEU A 20 23.90 4.85 1.98
C LEU A 20 22.91 3.99 1.17
N ALA A 21 23.41 3.16 0.25
CA ALA A 21 22.57 2.25 -0.51
C ALA A 21 21.90 1.19 0.38
N GLN A 22 22.63 0.62 1.36
CA GLN A 22 22.07 -0.32 2.33
C GLN A 22 21.04 0.37 3.23
N ASP A 23 21.35 1.56 3.75
CA ASP A 23 20.45 2.30 4.64
C ASP A 23 19.12 2.65 3.93
N LEU A 24 19.16 2.96 2.62
CA LEU A 24 17.96 3.19 1.82
C LEU A 24 17.13 1.91 1.63
N LEU A 25 17.78 0.75 1.43
CA LEU A 25 17.09 -0.53 1.33
C LEU A 25 16.45 -0.92 2.68
N ASP A 26 17.16 -0.70 3.78
CA ASP A 26 16.66 -0.96 5.14
C ASP A 26 15.51 0.00 5.50
N SER A 27 15.58 1.26 5.07
CA SER A 27 14.48 2.21 5.21
C SER A 27 13.21 1.72 4.51
N VAL A 28 13.32 1.21 3.29
CA VAL A 28 12.16 0.66 2.56
C VAL A 28 11.65 -0.63 3.21
N ALA A 29 12.53 -1.48 3.71
CA ALA A 29 12.15 -2.72 4.39
C ALA A 29 11.47 -2.47 5.75
N SER A 30 11.86 -1.40 6.44
CA SER A 30 11.27 -0.96 7.71
C SER A 30 10.06 -0.04 7.55
N GLU A 31 9.83 0.46 6.34
CA GLU A 31 8.63 1.21 6.00
C GLU A 31 7.42 0.27 6.11
N ALA A 32 6.59 0.51 7.12
CA ALA A 32 5.34 -0.20 7.30
C ALA A 32 4.37 0.20 6.18
N PHE A 33 4.43 -0.48 5.04
CA PHE A 33 3.45 -0.31 3.99
C PHE A 33 2.07 -0.75 4.49
N ALA A 34 1.15 0.21 4.45
CA ALA A 34 -0.24 0.15 4.90
C ALA A 34 -0.43 -0.11 6.41
N THR A 35 -1.25 0.74 7.02
CA THR A 35 -1.94 0.39 8.26
C THR A 35 -2.58 -0.98 8.08
N PRO A 36 -2.50 -1.89 9.06
CA PRO A 36 -3.20 -3.16 8.98
C PRO A 36 -4.66 -2.91 8.58
N VAL A 37 -5.16 -3.67 7.60
CA VAL A 37 -6.55 -3.58 7.15
C VAL A 37 -7.45 -3.66 8.39
N THR A 38 -8.24 -2.62 8.64
CA THR A 38 -9.05 -2.54 9.86
C THR A 38 -10.10 -3.65 9.87
N ALA A 39 -10.64 -3.98 11.05
CA ALA A 39 -11.67 -5.02 11.17
C ALA A 39 -12.87 -4.73 10.24
N GLU A 40 -13.26 -3.46 10.12
CA GLU A 40 -14.34 -3.01 9.26
C GLU A 40 -14.02 -3.21 7.77
N GLN A 41 -12.77 -2.96 7.37
CA GLN A 41 -12.32 -3.19 5.99
C GLN A 41 -12.20 -4.68 5.66
N GLN A 42 -11.85 -5.52 6.64
CA GLN A 42 -11.83 -6.97 6.48
C GLN A 42 -13.26 -7.52 6.31
N GLU A 43 -14.21 -7.02 7.09
CA GLU A 43 -15.63 -7.37 6.96
C GLU A 43 -16.20 -6.95 5.60
N ASP A 44 -15.94 -5.72 5.14
CA ASP A 44 -16.33 -5.27 3.80
C ASP A 44 -15.76 -6.17 2.70
N LEU A 45 -14.47 -6.51 2.80
CA LEU A 45 -13.83 -7.41 1.84
C LEU A 45 -14.49 -8.79 1.80
N GLN A 46 -14.82 -9.36 2.97
CA GLN A 46 -15.50 -10.65 3.05
C GLN A 46 -16.89 -10.61 2.39
N VAL A 47 -17.66 -9.55 2.64
CA VAL A 47 -18.98 -9.35 2.02
C VAL A 47 -18.85 -9.25 0.50
N ARG A 48 -17.90 -8.45 0.01
CA ARG A 48 -17.67 -8.27 -1.44
C ARG A 48 -17.21 -9.56 -2.10
N GLN A 49 -16.36 -10.35 -1.45
CA GLN A 49 -15.94 -11.66 -1.94
C GLN A 49 -17.10 -12.66 -1.99
N ALA A 50 -17.93 -12.72 -0.94
CA ALA A 50 -19.10 -13.60 -0.92
C ALA A 50 -20.09 -13.24 -2.05
N HIS A 51 -20.34 -11.94 -2.25
CA HIS A 51 -21.18 -11.46 -3.34
C HIS A 51 -20.63 -11.84 -4.71
N HIS A 52 -19.34 -11.58 -4.96
CA HIS A 52 -18.71 -11.91 -6.24
C HIS A 52 -18.70 -13.42 -6.52
N ARG A 53 -18.47 -14.26 -5.50
CA ARG A 53 -18.58 -15.73 -5.67
C ARG A 53 -19.98 -16.18 -6.02
N ALA A 54 -21.01 -15.53 -5.46
CA ALA A 54 -22.41 -15.84 -5.76
C ALA A 54 -22.86 -15.26 -7.12
N HIS A 55 -22.22 -14.18 -7.60
CA HIS A 55 -22.58 -13.45 -8.82
C HIS A 55 -21.33 -13.13 -9.65
N PRO A 56 -20.66 -14.15 -10.24
CA PRO A 56 -19.37 -13.98 -10.89
C PRO A 56 -19.41 -13.12 -12.16
N ASP A 57 -20.56 -13.12 -12.86
CA ASP A 57 -20.77 -12.40 -14.11
C ASP A 57 -21.38 -10.99 -13.92
N GLU A 58 -21.70 -10.61 -12.68
CA GLU A 58 -22.17 -9.27 -12.36
C GLU A 58 -20.98 -8.30 -12.23
N PRO A 59 -21.11 -7.05 -12.73
CA PRO A 59 -20.14 -6.00 -12.46
C PRO A 59 -19.90 -5.87 -10.94
N THR A 60 -18.64 -5.75 -10.53
CA THR A 60 -18.27 -5.72 -9.11
C THR A 60 -18.98 -4.57 -8.36
N VAL A 61 -19.56 -4.88 -7.20
CA VAL A 61 -20.20 -3.89 -6.32
C VAL A 61 -19.20 -2.88 -5.76
N THR A 62 -19.60 -1.61 -5.75
CA THR A 62 -18.85 -0.48 -5.20
C THR A 62 -19.04 -0.35 -3.68
N LEU A 63 -18.09 0.30 -3.00
CA LEU A 63 -18.17 0.54 -1.55
C LEU A 63 -19.42 1.32 -1.13
N ALA A 64 -19.87 2.26 -1.98
CA ALA A 64 -21.09 3.04 -1.74
C ALA A 64 -22.36 2.16 -1.76
N GLU A 65 -22.39 1.16 -2.64
CA GLU A 65 -23.51 0.22 -2.75
C GLU A 65 -23.54 -0.75 -1.56
N VAL A 66 -22.38 -1.19 -1.08
CA VAL A 66 -22.28 -2.06 0.12
C VAL A 66 -22.74 -1.31 1.37
N LYS A 67 -22.24 -0.08 1.61
CA LYS A 67 -22.66 0.75 2.75
C LYS A 67 -24.18 0.97 2.77
N THR A 68 -24.77 1.21 1.60
CA THR A 68 -26.21 1.40 1.44
C THR A 68 -27.01 0.13 1.75
N ARG A 69 -26.54 -1.06 1.33
CA ARG A 69 -27.21 -2.34 1.59
C ARG A 69 -27.06 -2.81 3.04
N ALA A 70 -25.94 -2.51 3.69
CA ALA A 70 -25.61 -2.98 5.04
C ALA A 70 -26.02 -2.02 6.17
N ALA A 71 -26.59 -0.84 5.85
CA ALA A 71 -26.89 0.23 6.80
C ALA A 71 -25.67 0.70 7.64
N ILE A 72 -24.47 0.53 7.09
CA ILE A 72 -23.21 0.99 7.69
C ILE A 72 -22.99 2.44 7.24
N LYS A 73 -22.87 3.38 8.19
CA LYS A 73 -22.62 4.80 7.88
C LYS A 73 -21.22 5.02 7.28
#